data_AF-A0A4R9GRM7-F1
#
_entry.id   AF-A0A4R9GRM7-F1
#
_cell.length_a   1.000
_cell.length_b   1.000
_cell.length_c   1.000
_cell.angle_alpha   90.00
_cell.angle_beta   90.00
_cell.angle_gamma   90.00
#
_symmetry.space_group_name_H-M   'P 1'
#
loop_
_entity.id
_entity.type
_entity.pdbx_description
1 polymer ?
#
loop_
_entity_poly.entity_id
_entity_poly.type
_entity_poly.pdbx_seq_one_letter_code
_entity_poly.pdbx_strand_id
1 'polypeptide(L)'
;MSLPSFKAIILSLSLGILCSCATASAGLSTSTVPMADKKYTVLGPVEGRKYWVTFDIAIIGIPLKTPPVDALLEELQKEKEADALINLRYWTDKFIIGFLTVNRLHISAEAVRFDAAPIPPIPNTTEPKRRGR
;
A
#
# COMPACT_ATOMS: atom_id res chain seq x y z
N MET A 1 -48.91 -14.20 -1.57
CA MET A 1 -47.44 -14.15 -1.44
C MET A 1 -47.05 -15.14 -0.35
N SER A 2 -46.52 -16.31 -0.71
CA SER A 2 -46.12 -17.33 0.27
C SER A 2 -44.87 -16.87 1.01
N LEU A 3 -44.89 -16.92 2.34
CA LEU A 3 -43.70 -16.66 3.15
C LEU A 3 -42.61 -17.65 2.73
N PRO A 4 -41.37 -17.20 2.47
CA PRO A 4 -40.28 -18.10 2.17
C PRO A 4 -40.05 -19.04 3.36
N SER A 5 -39.92 -20.34 3.07
CA SER A 5 -39.65 -21.37 4.08
C SER A 5 -38.38 -21.00 4.86
N PHE A 6 -38.35 -21.19 6.18
CA PHE A 6 -37.23 -20.82 7.05
C PHE A 6 -35.86 -21.33 6.54
N LYS A 7 -35.86 -22.50 5.88
CA LYS A 7 -34.69 -23.09 5.21
C LYS A 7 -34.15 -22.23 4.06
N ALA A 8 -35.02 -21.58 3.30
CA ALA A 8 -34.65 -20.69 2.19
C ALA A 8 -34.01 -19.39 2.70
N ILE A 9 -34.42 -18.90 3.88
CA ILE A 9 -33.81 -17.74 4.55
C ILE A 9 -32.41 -18.10 5.06
N ILE A 10 -32.25 -19.27 5.70
CA ILE A 10 -30.93 -19.74 6.15
C ILE A 10 -29.99 -19.96 4.95
N LEU A 11 -30.51 -20.54 3.86
CA LEU A 11 -29.74 -20.78 2.66
C LEU A 11 -29.30 -19.46 2.00
N SER A 12 -30.21 -18.47 1.85
CA SER A 12 -29.86 -17.18 1.26
C SER A 12 -28.88 -16.39 2.13
N LEU A 13 -29.01 -16.46 3.46
CA LEU A 13 -28.08 -15.82 4.40
C LEU A 13 -26.68 -16.46 4.30
N SER A 14 -26.60 -17.79 4.22
CA SER A 14 -25.33 -18.50 4.05
C SER A 14 -24.64 -18.17 2.72
N LEU A 15 -25.42 -18.01 1.63
CA LEU A 15 -24.89 -17.59 0.33
C LEU A 15 -24.41 -16.13 0.33
N GLY A 16 -25.12 -15.23 1.01
CA GLY A 16 -24.75 -13.82 1.12
C GLY A 16 -23.44 -13.60 1.89
N ILE A 17 -23.17 -14.41 2.91
CA ILE A 17 -21.92 -14.39 3.67
C ILE A 17 -20.74 -14.87 2.80
N LEU A 18 -20.96 -15.87 1.94
CA LEU A 18 -19.91 -16.40 1.06
C LEU A 18 -19.55 -15.46 -0.11
N CYS A 19 -20.46 -14.55 -0.49
CA CYS A 19 -20.25 -13.59 -1.59
C CYS A 19 -19.76 -12.19 -1.15
N SER A 20 -19.47 -11.97 0.14
CA SER A 20 -19.03 -10.68 0.64
C SER A 20 -17.53 -10.45 0.41
N CYS A 21 -17.12 -10.25 -0.85
CA CYS A 21 -15.84 -9.63 -1.17
C CYS A 21 -15.90 -8.15 -0.80
N ALA A 22 -15.26 -7.79 0.31
CA ALA A 22 -15.19 -6.41 0.76
C ALA A 22 -14.13 -5.65 -0.04
N THR A 23 -14.50 -4.44 -0.44
CA THR A 23 -13.82 -3.55 -1.41
C THR A 23 -12.33 -3.38 -1.19
N ALA A 24 -11.60 -3.10 -2.28
CA ALA A 24 -10.17 -2.84 -2.24
C ALA A 24 -9.85 -1.36 -1.98
N SER A 25 -8.98 -1.07 -1.01
CA SER A 25 -8.34 0.25 -0.92
C SER A 25 -7.11 0.25 -1.79
N ALA A 26 -7.04 1.13 -2.79
CA ALA A 26 -5.90 1.30 -3.67
C ALA A 26 -5.31 2.71 -3.49
N GLY A 27 -3.98 2.80 -3.48
CA GLY A 27 -3.29 4.08 -3.41
C GLY A 27 -2.01 4.07 -4.22
N LEU A 28 -1.60 5.28 -4.62
CA LEU A 28 -0.37 5.53 -5.35
C LEU A 28 0.52 6.42 -4.49
N SER A 29 1.76 6.01 -4.28
CA SER A 29 2.79 6.87 -3.70
C SER A 29 3.93 7.02 -4.70
N THR A 30 4.42 8.25 -4.86
CA THR A 30 5.44 8.57 -5.86
C THR A 30 6.79 7.96 -5.52
N SER A 31 7.17 7.93 -4.24
CA SER A 31 8.46 7.39 -3.78
C SER A 31 8.51 7.24 -2.26
N THR A 32 9.36 6.35 -1.76
CA THR A 32 9.66 6.24 -0.31
C THR A 32 10.65 7.30 0.18
N VAL A 33 11.43 7.91 -0.71
CA VAL A 33 12.49 8.88 -0.41
C VAL A 33 12.36 10.07 -1.38
N PRO A 34 12.63 11.33 -0.97
CA PRO A 34 12.59 12.47 -1.88
C PRO A 34 13.56 12.30 -3.06
N MET A 35 13.01 12.38 -4.28
CA MET A 35 13.74 12.13 -5.55
C MET A 35 14.22 13.39 -6.28
N ALA A 36 13.89 14.59 -5.78
CA ALA A 36 13.97 15.86 -6.54
C ALA A 36 15.34 16.15 -7.19
N ASP A 37 16.45 15.73 -6.59
CA ASP A 37 17.81 16.09 -7.03
C ASP A 37 18.74 14.90 -7.25
N LYS A 38 18.21 13.67 -7.25
CA LYS A 38 19.04 12.45 -7.30
C LYS A 38 19.00 11.78 -8.65
N LYS A 39 20.16 11.52 -9.25
CA LYS A 39 20.28 10.57 -10.37
C LYS A 39 20.12 9.15 -9.85
N TYR A 40 19.33 8.34 -10.54
CA TYR A 40 19.06 6.97 -10.13
C TYR A 40 19.02 6.05 -11.34
N THR A 41 19.39 4.80 -11.08
CA THR A 41 19.27 3.69 -12.02
C THR A 41 18.15 2.76 -11.55
N VAL A 42 17.26 2.38 -12.46
CA VAL A 42 16.17 1.44 -12.18
C VAL A 42 16.73 0.01 -12.19
N LEU A 43 16.60 -0.70 -11.07
CA LEU A 43 17.03 -2.10 -10.91
C LEU A 43 15.96 -3.08 -11.41
N GLY A 44 14.68 -2.68 -11.37
CA GLY A 44 13.56 -3.45 -11.89
C GLY A 44 12.31 -3.42 -11.00
N PRO A 45 11.21 -4.05 -11.44
CA PRO A 45 9.98 -4.13 -10.65
C PRO A 45 10.14 -5.10 -9.46
N VAL A 46 9.52 -4.76 -8.34
CA VAL A 46 9.43 -5.58 -7.13
C VAL A 46 7.98 -5.67 -6.68
N GLU A 47 7.56 -6.87 -6.26
CA GLU A 47 6.18 -7.12 -5.84
C GLU A 47 6.15 -7.98 -4.58
N GLY A 48 5.28 -7.62 -3.64
CA GLY A 48 5.20 -8.31 -2.37
C GLY A 48 3.79 -8.33 -1.80
N ARG A 49 3.54 -9.33 -0.96
CA ARG A 49 2.23 -9.55 -0.34
C ARG A 49 2.36 -9.93 1.13
N LYS A 50 1.53 -9.33 1.97
CA LYS A 50 1.37 -9.71 3.38
C LYS A 50 -0.09 -9.72 3.77
N TYR A 51 -0.41 -10.40 4.84
CA TYR A 51 -1.76 -10.49 5.38
C TYR A 51 -1.78 -10.19 6.87
N TRP A 52 -2.89 -9.64 7.35
CA TRP A 52 -3.18 -9.48 8.77
C TRP A 52 -4.66 -9.70 9.01
N VAL A 53 -5.00 -10.03 10.26
CA VAL A 53 -6.38 -10.32 10.66
C VAL A 53 -6.87 -9.17 11.53
N THR A 54 -8.06 -8.68 11.23
CA THR A 54 -8.83 -7.75 12.07
C THR A 54 -10.04 -8.48 12.62
N PHE A 55 -10.42 -8.16 13.85
CA PHE A 55 -11.66 -8.59 14.45
C PHE A 55 -12.65 -7.44 14.37
N ASP A 56 -13.68 -7.61 13.55
CA ASP A 56 -14.63 -6.55 13.21
C ASP A 56 -16.00 -6.88 13.81
N ILE A 57 -16.43 -6.06 14.78
CA ILE A 57 -17.80 -6.09 15.32
C ILE A 57 -18.56 -4.91 14.72
N ALA A 58 -19.37 -5.20 13.71
CA ALA A 58 -20.24 -4.26 13.02
C ALA A 58 -19.51 -3.03 12.45
N ILE A 59 -19.25 -2.01 13.27
CA ILE A 59 -18.62 -0.73 12.89
C ILE A 59 -17.19 -0.63 13.45
N ILE A 60 -16.88 -1.37 14.51
CA ILE A 60 -15.59 -1.29 15.22
C ILE A 60 -14.70 -2.45 14.78
N GLY A 61 -13.60 -2.12 14.09
CA GLY A 61 -12.57 -3.09 13.71
C GLY A 61 -11.33 -2.96 14.60
N ILE A 62 -10.98 -4.03 15.30
CA ILE A 62 -9.78 -4.12 16.13
C ILE A 62 -8.74 -4.97 15.38
N PRO A 63 -7.62 -4.40 14.93
CA PRO A 63 -6.55 -5.19 14.33
C PRO A 63 -5.91 -6.10 15.38
N LEU A 64 -5.94 -7.42 15.13
CA LEU A 64 -5.23 -8.39 15.98
C LEU A 64 -3.72 -8.32 15.76
N LYS A 65 -3.29 -7.83 14.59
CA LYS A 65 -1.91 -7.52 14.24
C LYS A 65 -1.85 -6.18 13.54
N THR A 66 -0.77 -5.44 13.76
CA THR A 66 -0.50 -4.20 13.05
C THR A 66 -0.38 -4.47 11.54
N PRO A 67 -0.84 -3.54 10.67
CA PRO A 67 -0.66 -3.67 9.23
C PRO A 67 0.83 -3.77 8.89
N PRO A 68 1.32 -4.86 8.27
CA PRO A 68 2.74 -5.09 8.03
C PRO A 68 3.23 -4.33 6.78
N VAL A 69 2.94 -3.04 6.68
CA VAL A 69 3.32 -2.19 5.54
C VAL A 69 4.83 -1.95 5.56
N ASP A 70 5.35 -1.47 6.68
CA ASP A 70 6.78 -1.11 6.81
C ASP A 70 7.69 -2.32 6.61
N ALA A 71 7.33 -3.45 7.22
CA ALA A 71 8.06 -4.71 7.05
C ALA A 71 8.08 -5.18 5.59
N LEU A 72 6.99 -4.98 4.85
CA LEU A 72 6.91 -5.33 3.43
C LEU A 72 7.75 -4.39 2.57
N LEU A 73 7.75 -3.08 2.88
CA LEU A 73 8.59 -2.11 2.18
C LEU A 73 10.08 -2.40 2.38
N GLU A 74 10.49 -2.70 3.62
CA GLU A 74 11.87 -3.09 3.92
C GLU A 74 12.28 -4.38 3.20
N GLU A 75 11.39 -5.37 3.14
CA GLU A 75 11.63 -6.64 2.45
C GLU A 75 11.83 -6.41 0.93
N LEU A 76 10.95 -5.62 0.31
CA LEU A 76 11.04 -5.28 -1.12
C LEU A 76 12.28 -4.45 -1.45
N GLN A 77 12.68 -3.55 -0.55
CA GLN A 77 13.89 -2.78 -0.70
C GLN A 77 15.15 -3.67 -0.61
N LYS A 78 15.16 -4.62 0.34
CA LYS A 78 16.27 -5.57 0.52
C LYS A 78 16.38 -6.57 -0.62
N GLU A 79 15.27 -6.99 -1.24
CA GLU A 79 15.25 -7.98 -2.33
C GLU A 79 16.16 -7.61 -3.50
N LYS A 80 16.26 -6.31 -3.81
CA LYS A 80 17.10 -5.79 -4.91
C LYS A 80 18.27 -4.95 -4.42
N GLU A 81 18.53 -4.90 -3.11
CA GLU A 81 19.54 -4.00 -2.53
C GLU A 81 19.38 -2.57 -3.07
N ALA A 82 18.14 -2.09 -3.07
CA ALA A 82 17.76 -0.80 -3.62
C ALA A 82 17.87 0.30 -2.56
N ASP A 83 18.20 1.51 -2.97
CA ASP A 83 18.25 2.65 -2.05
C ASP A 83 16.87 3.28 -1.84
N ALA A 84 15.96 3.08 -2.80
CA ALA A 84 14.58 3.54 -2.70
C ALA A 84 13.63 2.72 -3.58
N LEU A 85 12.35 2.89 -3.31
CA LEU A 85 11.25 2.39 -4.13
C LEU A 85 10.50 3.60 -4.71
N ILE A 86 10.24 3.57 -6.02
CA ILE A 86 9.44 4.59 -6.73
C ILE A 86 8.20 3.94 -7.33
N ASN A 87 7.23 4.77 -7.74
CA ASN A 87 5.99 4.31 -8.38
C ASN A 87 5.25 3.24 -7.56
N LEU A 88 5.18 3.42 -6.23
CA LEU A 88 4.52 2.46 -5.36
C LEU A 88 3.02 2.44 -5.63
N ARG A 89 2.53 1.27 -6.02
CA ARG A 89 1.12 0.93 -6.13
C ARG A 89 0.80 -0.05 -5.02
N TYR A 90 -0.15 0.29 -4.17
CA TYR A 90 -0.64 -0.68 -3.19
C TYR A 90 -2.13 -0.88 -3.35
N TRP A 91 -2.58 -2.11 -3.13
CA TRP A 91 -3.99 -2.44 -3.01
C TRP A 91 -4.19 -3.42 -1.86
N THR A 92 -5.32 -3.29 -1.18
CA THR A 92 -5.67 -4.19 -0.06
C THR A 92 -6.97 -4.91 -0.36
N ASP A 93 -6.94 -6.24 -0.41
CA ASP A 93 -8.15 -7.06 -0.52
C ASP A 93 -8.61 -7.50 0.87
N LYS A 94 -9.93 -7.50 1.10
CA LYS A 94 -10.51 -7.90 2.39
C LYS A 94 -11.46 -9.07 2.22
N PHE A 95 -11.25 -10.10 3.04
CA PHE A 95 -12.14 -11.25 3.11
C PHE A 95 -12.77 -11.31 4.49
N ILE A 96 -14.09 -11.13 4.57
CA ILE A 96 -14.83 -11.06 5.83
C ILE A 96 -15.57 -12.39 6.05
N ILE A 97 -15.34 -13.01 7.21
CA ILE A 97 -16.02 -14.22 7.66
C ILE A 97 -16.57 -13.96 9.07
N GLY A 98 -17.86 -13.67 9.17
CA GLY A 98 -18.49 -13.32 10.45
C GLY A 98 -17.83 -12.08 11.06
N PHE A 99 -17.19 -12.25 12.22
CA PHE A 99 -16.48 -11.18 12.94
C PHE A 99 -14.97 -11.11 12.65
N LEU A 100 -14.46 -11.94 11.74
CA LEU A 100 -13.05 -11.95 11.38
C LEU A 100 -12.87 -11.47 9.96
N THR A 101 -11.93 -10.55 9.77
CA THR A 101 -11.57 -10.02 8.46
C THR A 101 -10.10 -10.29 8.21
N VAL A 102 -9.83 -11.01 7.12
CA VAL A 102 -8.49 -11.24 6.61
C VAL A 102 -8.19 -10.15 5.59
N ASN A 103 -7.25 -9.28 5.93
CA ASN A 103 -6.76 -8.23 5.05
C ASN A 103 -5.50 -8.73 4.33
N ARG A 104 -5.43 -8.52 3.02
CA ARG A 104 -4.29 -8.86 2.17
C ARG A 104 -3.77 -7.59 1.54
N LEU A 105 -2.57 -7.15 1.91
CA LEU A 105 -1.90 -6.02 1.30
C LEU A 105 -0.99 -6.54 0.20
N HIS A 106 -1.11 -5.91 -0.95
CA HIS A 106 -0.26 -6.09 -2.10
C HIS A 106 0.45 -4.77 -2.37
N ILE A 107 1.76 -4.83 -2.64
CA ILE A 107 2.56 -3.69 -3.05
C ILE A 107 3.32 -4.08 -4.32
N SER A 108 3.27 -3.21 -5.31
CA SER A 108 4.06 -3.27 -6.54
C SER A 108 4.81 -1.95 -6.68
N ALA A 109 6.11 -2.00 -6.91
CA ALA A 109 6.98 -0.82 -6.97
C ALA A 109 8.14 -1.05 -7.94
N GLU A 110 8.86 0.02 -8.27
CA GLU A 110 10.12 -0.06 -9.00
C GLU A 110 11.27 0.22 -8.04
N ALA A 111 12.21 -0.72 -7.96
CA ALA A 111 13.40 -0.62 -7.16
C ALA A 111 14.45 0.24 -7.88
N VAL A 112 15.00 1.24 -7.19
CA VAL A 112 16.02 2.13 -7.74
C VAL A 112 17.23 2.24 -6.82
N ARG A 113 18.40 2.43 -7.44
CA ARG A 113 19.65 2.72 -6.75
C ARG A 113 20.12 4.12 -7.12
N PHE A 114 20.65 4.88 -6.17
CA PHE A 114 21.19 6.19 -6.46
C PHE A 114 22.56 6.05 -7.12
N ASP A 115 22.76 6.80 -8.19
CA ASP A 115 24.08 6.89 -8.79
C ASP A 115 24.93 7.77 -7.87
N ALA A 116 26.03 7.21 -7.36
CA ALA A 116 26.98 7.94 -6.52
C ALA A 116 27.78 8.96 -7.37
N ALA A 117 27.12 10.00 -7.84
CA ALA A 117 27.77 11.19 -8.35
C ALA A 117 27.67 12.28 -7.27
N PRO A 118 28.80 12.83 -6.78
CA PRO A 118 28.73 13.98 -5.89
C PRO A 118 28.12 15.13 -6.67
N ILE A 119 26.97 15.63 -6.22
CA ILE A 119 26.40 16.86 -6.73
C ILE A 119 27.36 17.97 -6.26
N PRO A 120 28.08 18.68 -7.16
CA PRO A 120 28.81 19.86 -6.74
C PRO A 120 27.80 20.86 -6.15
N PRO A 121 28.14 21.54 -5.03
CA PRO A 121 27.21 22.44 -4.37
C PRO A 121 26.67 23.45 -5.39
N ILE A 122 25.34 23.58 -5.42
CA ILE A 122 24.64 24.57 -6.23
C ILE A 122 25.26 25.94 -5.91
N PRO A 123 25.85 26.66 -6.88
CA PRO A 123 26.30 28.02 -6.64
C PRO A 123 25.07 28.83 -6.30
N ASN A 124 25.05 29.42 -5.11
CA ASN A 124 24.00 30.33 -4.64
C ASN A 124 23.56 31.23 -5.80
N THR A 125 22.34 31.02 -6.30
CA THR A 125 21.76 31.92 -7.28
C THR A 125 21.62 33.25 -6.57
N THR A 126 22.49 34.20 -6.93
CA THR A 126 22.44 35.58 -6.45
C THR A 126 21.00 36.07 -6.52
N GLU A 127 20.43 36.37 -5.36
CA GLU A 127 19.20 37.15 -5.27
C GLU A 127 19.34 38.35 -6.22
N PRO A 128 18.35 38.63 -7.08
CA PRO A 128 18.40 39.83 -7.88
C PRO A 128 18.34 41.02 -6.90
N LYS A 129 19.47 41.73 -6.80
CA LYS A 129 19.62 43.00 -6.09
C LYS A 129 18.40 43.87 -6.41
N ARG A 130 17.45 43.98 -5.46
CA ARG A 130 16.30 44.87 -5.53
C ARG A 130 16.85 46.28 -5.76
N ARG A 131 16.83 46.71 -7.02
CA ARG A 131 17.25 48.04 -7.43
C ARG A 131 16.18 48.98 -6.90
N GLY A 132 16.57 49.81 -5.94
CA GLY A 132 15.66 50.76 -5.30
C GLY A 132 14.97 51.65 -6.33
N ARG A 133 13.71 51.94 -6.03
CA ARG A 133 13.05 53.20 -6.35
C ARG A 133 11.99 53.46 -5.30
#